data_AF-A0AAJ5NI92-F1
#
_entry.id   AF-A0AAJ5NI92-F1
#
_cell.length_a   1.000
_cell.length_b   1.000
_cell.length_c   1.000
_cell.angle_alpha   90.00
_cell.angle_beta   90.00
_cell.angle_gamma   90.00
#
_symmetry.space_group_name_H-M   'P 1'
#
loop_
_entity.id
_entity.type
_entity.pdbx_description
1 polymer ?
#
loop_
_entity_poly.entity_id
_entity_poly.type
_entity_poly.pdbx_seq_one_letter_code
_entity_poly.pdbx_strand_id
1 'polypeptide(L)'
;MQRREVIEPEQPVNYALLSLFQYIASLLVILVHCQRLFEHEALHFIQKSMFGRMAVPFFLISSVYFFRLRWKPEHGSTKLTLYIKGILKVYCFWSLVYLLYALTYFQSLHLPLYLAPLAILAALFYIGMSYQLWYIPAFLLGLLLVHFLYRKLGPKKTFVLLLVLFALGAIETYHAYLAPSLLTDWYDVYAKLFFTSRNGLFYTPIFIYLGYFLADYEQIALFQKKRWLPLLLASLFLVGEGVLVYIRQGLDKNFFFVLILFTFFLFNRLLKTQWKREKIGDI
;
A
#
# COMPACT_ATOMS: atom_id res chain seq x y z
N MET A 1 12.65 -50.61 -5.19
CA MET A 1 11.90 -49.82 -4.18
C MET A 1 12.34 -48.36 -4.27
N GLN A 2 11.62 -47.52 -5.02
CA GLN A 2 11.86 -46.07 -5.03
C GLN A 2 11.31 -45.47 -3.74
N ARG A 3 12.17 -44.77 -3.01
CA ARG A 3 11.85 -44.03 -1.79
C ARG A 3 10.92 -42.88 -2.20
N ARG A 4 9.63 -42.97 -1.85
CA ARG A 4 8.69 -41.85 -1.97
C ARG A 4 9.21 -40.72 -1.08
N GLU A 5 9.64 -39.63 -1.68
CA GLU A 5 9.79 -38.36 -0.96
C GLU A 5 8.41 -37.97 -0.45
N VAL A 6 8.25 -38.00 0.87
CA VAL A 6 7.06 -37.49 1.53
C VAL A 6 7.13 -35.98 1.40
N ILE A 7 6.44 -35.45 0.39
CA ILE A 7 6.14 -34.03 0.28
C ILE A 7 5.34 -33.70 1.55
N GLU A 8 5.95 -32.95 2.48
CA GLU A 8 5.24 -32.46 3.66
C GLU A 8 3.97 -31.74 3.21
N PRO A 9 2.82 -31.95 3.87
CA PRO A 9 1.58 -31.30 3.46
C PRO A 9 1.76 -29.78 3.53
N GLU A 10 1.54 -29.10 2.39
CA GLU A 10 1.49 -27.64 2.34
C GLU A 10 0.54 -27.16 3.45
N GLN A 11 1.06 -26.33 4.36
CA GLN A 11 0.22 -25.78 5.43
C GLN A 11 -0.98 -25.06 4.79
N PRO A 12 -2.23 -25.37 5.18
CA PRO A 12 -3.40 -24.74 4.58
C PRO A 12 -3.36 -23.24 4.90
N VAL A 13 -3.08 -22.43 3.89
CA VAL A 13 -3.08 -20.96 3.97
C VAL A 13 -4.52 -20.50 4.22
N ASN A 14 -4.74 -19.79 5.33
CA ASN A 14 -6.07 -19.35 5.72
C ASN A 14 -6.40 -17.99 5.09
N TYR A 15 -7.13 -18.01 3.97
CA TYR A 15 -7.58 -16.80 3.30
C TYR A 15 -8.73 -16.07 4.03
N ALA A 16 -9.46 -16.73 4.94
CA ALA A 16 -10.61 -16.13 5.60
C ALA A 16 -10.21 -14.95 6.50
N LEU A 17 -9.10 -15.09 7.24
CA LEU A 17 -8.61 -14.00 8.10
C LEU A 17 -8.04 -12.82 7.28
N LEU A 18 -7.41 -13.12 6.14
CA LEU A 18 -6.98 -12.08 5.20
C LEU A 18 -8.19 -11.33 4.64
N SER A 19 -9.24 -12.04 4.22
CA SER A 19 -10.48 -11.43 3.74
C SER A 19 -11.17 -10.60 4.82
N LEU A 20 -11.20 -11.08 6.07
CA LEU A 20 -11.72 -10.31 7.20
C LEU A 20 -10.93 -9.01 7.40
N PHE A 21 -9.60 -9.08 7.34
CA PHE A 21 -8.78 -7.88 7.48
C PHE A 21 -8.93 -6.95 6.28
N GLN A 22 -9.09 -7.46 5.05
CA GLN A 22 -9.45 -6.64 3.88
C GLN A 22 -10.77 -5.90 4.12
N TYR A 23 -11.78 -6.56 4.69
CA TYR A 23 -13.05 -5.93 5.03
C TYR A 23 -12.86 -4.82 6.08
N ILE A 24 -12.11 -5.08 7.16
CA ILE A 24 -11.77 -4.07 8.17
C ILE A 24 -11.00 -2.90 7.54
N ALA A 25 -10.03 -3.18 6.66
CA ALA A 25 -9.27 -2.17 5.95
C ALA A 25 -10.16 -1.32 5.03
N SER A 26 -11.16 -1.90 4.37
CA SER A 26 -12.16 -1.15 3.59
C SER A 26 -12.95 -0.19 4.47
N LEU A 27 -13.36 -0.61 5.67
CA LEU A 27 -14.00 0.28 6.64
C LEU A 27 -13.06 1.42 7.05
N LEU A 28 -11.78 1.13 7.31
CA LEU A 28 -10.79 2.16 7.64
C LEU A 28 -10.62 3.18 6.50
N VAL A 29 -10.63 2.77 5.24
CA VAL A 29 -10.63 3.69 4.09
C VAL A 29 -11.83 4.61 4.12
N ILE A 30 -13.03 4.07 4.36
CA ILE A 30 -14.26 4.88 4.47
C ILE A 30 -14.11 5.91 5.59
N LEU A 31 -13.67 5.47 6.78
CA LEU A 31 -13.53 6.33 7.96
C LEU A 31 -12.48 7.46 7.79
N VAL A 32 -11.47 7.26 6.92
CA VAL A 32 -10.48 8.32 6.61
C VAL A 32 -11.09 9.45 5.77
N HIS A 33 -12.09 9.13 4.96
CA HIS A 33 -12.79 10.08 4.09
C HIS A 33 -14.07 10.65 4.70
N CYS A 34 -14.50 10.12 5.85
CA CYS A 34 -15.52 10.77 6.67
C CYS A 34 -15.02 12.10 7.23
N GLN A 35 -15.96 12.95 7.66
CA GLN A 35 -15.64 14.12 8.47
C GLN A 35 -15.01 13.69 9.80
N ARG A 36 -14.50 14.68 10.56
CA ARG A 36 -13.85 14.46 11.85
C ARG A 36 -14.78 13.68 12.79
N LEU A 37 -14.42 12.44 13.09
CA LEU A 37 -15.18 11.54 13.97
C LEU A 37 -14.98 11.83 15.46
N PHE A 38 -13.80 12.35 15.82
CA PHE A 38 -13.42 12.63 17.20
C PHE A 38 -13.05 14.09 17.35
N GLU A 39 -13.64 14.77 18.33
CA GLU A 39 -13.29 16.16 18.67
C GLU A 39 -11.87 16.25 19.24
N HIS A 40 -11.46 15.31 20.08
CA HIS A 40 -10.11 15.29 20.66
C HIS A 40 -9.04 15.04 19.58
N GLU A 41 -8.03 15.93 19.51
CA GLU A 41 -7.00 15.91 18.46
C GLU A 41 -6.22 14.60 18.40
N ALA A 42 -5.80 14.07 19.55
CA ALA A 42 -5.05 12.81 19.58
C ALA A 42 -5.90 11.63 19.09
N LEU A 43 -7.20 11.59 19.42
CA LEU A 43 -8.09 10.53 18.97
C LEU A 43 -8.35 10.63 17.47
N HIS A 44 -8.52 11.86 16.96
CA HIS A 44 -8.61 12.09 15.52
C HIS A 44 -7.34 11.66 14.78
N PHE A 45 -6.16 11.99 15.32
CA PHE A 45 -4.89 11.58 14.75
C PHE A 45 -4.73 10.06 14.75
N ILE A 46 -5.04 9.39 15.86
CA ILE A 46 -4.96 7.93 15.97
C ILE A 46 -5.91 7.27 14.96
N GLN A 47 -7.17 7.70 14.90
CA GLN A 47 -8.14 7.14 13.97
C GLN A 47 -7.73 7.36 12.50
N LYS A 48 -7.44 8.61 12.11
CA LYS A 48 -7.21 8.97 10.71
C LYS A 48 -5.79 8.66 10.25
N SER A 49 -4.79 9.02 11.03
CA SER A 49 -3.37 8.99 10.63
C SER A 49 -2.63 7.73 11.07
N MET A 50 -3.06 7.06 12.15
CA MET A 50 -2.52 5.75 12.51
C MET A 50 -3.31 4.65 11.82
N PHE A 51 -4.52 4.33 12.29
CA PHE A 51 -5.29 3.19 11.77
C PHE A 51 -5.70 3.36 10.30
N GLY A 52 -6.22 4.53 9.95
CA GLY A 52 -6.67 4.84 8.59
C GLY A 52 -5.60 4.62 7.51
N ARG A 53 -4.35 5.00 7.80
CA ARG A 53 -3.24 4.91 6.84
C ARG A 53 -2.66 3.50 6.71
N MET A 54 -3.06 2.55 7.57
CA MET A 54 -2.65 1.13 7.44
C MET A 54 -3.35 0.41 6.28
N ALA A 55 -4.53 0.88 5.86
CA ALA A 55 -5.36 0.15 4.91
C ALA A 55 -4.72 0.05 3.52
N VAL A 56 -4.19 1.16 3.00
CA VAL A 56 -3.59 1.19 1.64
C VAL A 56 -2.38 0.26 1.52
N PRO A 57 -1.36 0.32 2.42
CA PRO A 57 -0.26 -0.65 2.44
C PRO A 57 -0.73 -2.10 2.43
N PHE A 58 -1.75 -2.41 3.23
CA PHE A 58 -2.29 -3.76 3.31
C PHE A 58 -2.89 -4.22 1.98
N PHE A 59 -3.70 -3.37 1.32
CA PHE A 59 -4.26 -3.67 0.00
C PHE A 59 -3.18 -3.83 -1.09
N LEU A 60 -2.13 -2.99 -1.06
CA LEU A 60 -1.00 -3.10 -2.00
C LEU A 60 -0.31 -4.46 -1.87
N ILE A 61 0.06 -4.84 -0.64
CA ILE A 61 0.70 -6.14 -0.35
C ILE A 61 -0.23 -7.29 -0.76
N SER A 62 -1.50 -7.22 -0.34
CA SER A 62 -2.49 -8.26 -0.60
C SER A 62 -2.70 -8.51 -2.11
N SER A 63 -2.95 -7.45 -2.86
CA SER A 63 -3.20 -7.52 -4.31
C SER A 63 -2.04 -8.18 -5.04
N VAL A 64 -0.82 -7.80 -4.66
CA VAL A 64 0.41 -8.23 -5.32
C VAL A 64 0.83 -9.62 -4.89
N TYR A 65 0.65 -9.96 -3.63
CA TYR A 65 0.89 -11.31 -3.11
C TYR A 65 0.06 -12.33 -3.89
N PHE A 66 -1.25 -12.11 -4.02
CA PHE A 66 -2.12 -13.00 -4.78
C PHE A 66 -1.81 -13.03 -6.28
N PHE A 67 -1.50 -11.87 -6.86
CA PHE A 67 -1.02 -11.79 -8.24
C PHE A 67 0.24 -12.66 -8.43
N ARG A 68 1.22 -12.55 -7.53
CA ARG A 68 2.50 -13.26 -7.64
C ARG A 68 2.38 -14.75 -7.39
N LEU A 69 1.50 -15.20 -6.48
CA LEU A 69 1.21 -16.62 -6.30
C LEU A 69 0.62 -17.26 -7.56
N ARG A 70 -0.34 -16.60 -8.20
CA ARG A 70 -0.92 -17.05 -9.49
C ARG A 70 0.08 -16.99 -10.65
N TRP A 71 1.15 -16.20 -10.48
CA TRP A 71 2.23 -16.06 -11.45
C TRP A 71 3.30 -17.15 -11.36
N LYS A 72 3.67 -17.58 -10.15
CA LYS A 72 4.76 -18.55 -9.91
C LYS A 72 4.75 -19.79 -10.84
N PRO A 73 3.60 -20.35 -11.25
CA PRO A 73 3.58 -21.52 -12.13
C PRO A 73 4.00 -21.27 -13.59
N GLU A 74 4.05 -20.03 -14.09
CA GLU A 74 4.18 -19.80 -15.55
C GLU A 74 5.10 -18.63 -15.93
N HIS A 75 5.92 -18.83 -16.96
CA HIS A 75 6.76 -17.81 -17.58
C HIS A 75 6.00 -17.11 -18.72
N GLY A 76 5.44 -15.92 -18.50
CA GLY A 76 4.89 -15.15 -19.62
C GLY A 76 4.43 -13.74 -19.27
N SER A 77 4.92 -12.73 -20.00
CA SER A 77 4.49 -11.32 -19.92
C SER A 77 2.98 -11.12 -20.12
N THR A 78 2.33 -12.04 -20.85
CA THR A 78 0.90 -12.02 -21.19
C THR A 78 -0.01 -11.93 -19.96
N LYS A 79 0.31 -12.62 -18.85
CA LYS A 79 -0.51 -12.58 -17.63
C LYS A 79 -0.51 -11.19 -16.96
N LEU A 80 0.57 -10.41 -17.09
CA LEU A 80 0.69 -9.10 -16.41
C LEU A 80 -0.18 -8.10 -17.16
N THR A 81 -0.13 -8.16 -18.49
CA THR A 81 -1.01 -7.39 -19.35
C THR A 81 -2.48 -7.72 -19.10
N LEU A 82 -2.85 -9.00 -18.93
CA LEU A 82 -4.24 -9.38 -18.61
C LEU A 82 -4.67 -8.87 -17.24
N TYR A 83 -3.81 -8.97 -16.22
CA TYR A 83 -4.08 -8.44 -14.89
C TYR A 83 -4.29 -6.92 -14.90
N ILE A 84 -3.38 -6.19 -15.54
CA ILE A 84 -3.48 -4.73 -15.72
C ILE A 84 -4.73 -4.36 -16.51
N LYS A 85 -5.06 -5.08 -17.59
CA LYS A 85 -6.30 -4.86 -18.36
C LYS A 85 -7.55 -5.04 -17.49
N GLY A 86 -7.56 -6.03 -16.61
CA GLY A 86 -8.66 -6.23 -15.65
C GLY A 86 -8.85 -5.03 -14.73
N ILE A 87 -7.75 -4.53 -14.15
CA ILE A 87 -7.76 -3.34 -13.28
C ILE A 87 -8.20 -2.10 -14.06
N LEU A 88 -7.64 -1.87 -15.26
CA LEU A 88 -7.98 -0.73 -16.11
C LEU A 88 -9.47 -0.70 -16.49
N LYS A 89 -10.08 -1.86 -16.76
CA LYS A 89 -11.54 -1.92 -17.03
C LYS A 89 -12.36 -1.36 -15.87
N VAL A 90 -12.07 -1.83 -14.65
CA VAL A 90 -12.75 -1.37 -13.44
C VAL A 90 -12.46 0.11 -13.18
N TYR A 91 -11.20 0.52 -13.37
CA TYR A 91 -10.78 1.90 -13.20
C TYR A 91 -11.46 2.88 -14.17
N CYS A 92 -11.52 2.55 -15.45
CA CYS A 92 -12.19 3.38 -16.45
C CYS A 92 -13.68 3.48 -16.18
N PHE A 93 -14.33 2.38 -15.77
CA PHE A 93 -15.74 2.40 -15.38
C PHE A 93 -15.99 3.38 -14.22
N TRP A 94 -15.24 3.25 -13.12
CA TRP A 94 -15.41 4.15 -11.98
C TRP A 94 -14.97 5.59 -12.29
N SER A 95 -13.94 5.78 -13.10
CA SER A 95 -13.50 7.11 -13.55
C SER A 95 -14.59 7.83 -14.35
N LEU A 96 -15.36 7.08 -15.16
CA LEU A 96 -16.52 7.61 -15.88
C LEU A 96 -17.66 7.96 -14.91
N VAL A 97 -17.96 7.09 -13.95
CA VAL A 97 -18.98 7.36 -12.92
C VAL A 97 -18.65 8.62 -12.12
N TYR A 98 -17.38 8.81 -11.74
CA TYR A 98 -16.91 9.99 -11.00
C TYR A 98 -16.56 11.20 -11.89
N LEU A 99 -16.76 11.13 -13.21
CA LEU A 99 -16.39 12.22 -14.12
C LEU A 99 -17.14 13.51 -13.79
N LEU A 100 -18.46 13.44 -13.57
CA LEU A 100 -19.27 14.62 -13.24
C LEU A 100 -18.81 15.27 -11.93
N TYR A 101 -18.46 14.45 -10.94
CA TYR A 101 -17.90 14.91 -9.67
C TYR A 101 -16.53 15.59 -9.85
N ALA A 102 -15.65 15.01 -10.68
CA ALA A 102 -14.36 15.62 -10.97
C ALA A 102 -14.50 16.98 -11.68
N LEU A 103 -15.46 17.10 -12.61
CA LEU A 103 -15.72 18.35 -13.32
C LEU A 103 -16.19 19.47 -12.38
N THR A 104 -17.07 19.18 -11.44
CA THR A 104 -17.51 20.19 -10.45
C THR A 104 -16.37 20.60 -9.53
N TYR A 105 -15.49 19.67 -9.16
CA TYR A 105 -14.28 19.98 -8.40
C TYR A 105 -13.29 20.86 -9.18
N PHE A 106 -13.06 20.59 -10.48
CA PHE A 106 -12.19 21.44 -11.29
C PHE A 106 -12.75 22.86 -11.45
N GLN A 107 -14.07 23.00 -11.54
CA GLN A 107 -14.73 24.32 -11.53
C GLN A 107 -14.53 25.04 -10.20
N SER A 108 -14.58 24.34 -9.06
CA SER A 108 -14.32 24.95 -7.75
C SER A 108 -12.86 25.38 -7.55
N LEU A 109 -11.92 24.82 -8.33
CA LEU A 109 -10.53 25.29 -8.41
C LEU A 109 -10.35 26.51 -9.33
N HIS A 110 -11.43 27.02 -9.92
CA HIS A 110 -11.42 28.14 -10.89
C HIS A 110 -10.47 27.92 -12.06
N LEU A 111 -10.28 26.65 -12.45
CA LEU A 111 -9.47 26.27 -13.60
C LEU A 111 -10.12 26.78 -14.89
N PRO A 112 -9.37 27.48 -15.76
CA PRO A 112 -9.85 27.85 -17.07
C PRO A 112 -10.33 26.61 -17.87
N LEU A 113 -11.47 26.73 -18.55
CA LEU A 113 -12.10 25.63 -19.29
C LEU A 113 -11.16 24.97 -20.31
N TYR A 114 -10.27 25.73 -20.93
CA TYR A 114 -9.31 25.19 -21.90
C TYR A 114 -8.26 24.24 -21.28
N LEU A 115 -8.05 24.29 -19.95
CA LEU A 115 -7.19 23.37 -19.21
C LEU A 115 -7.93 22.11 -18.74
N ALA A 116 -9.25 22.04 -18.89
CA ALA A 116 -10.03 20.89 -18.43
C ALA A 116 -9.54 19.54 -19.00
N PRO A 117 -9.17 19.41 -20.29
CA PRO A 117 -8.61 18.16 -20.80
C PRO A 117 -7.32 17.75 -20.09
N LEU A 118 -6.43 18.71 -19.80
CA LEU A 118 -5.19 18.45 -19.09
C LEU A 118 -5.46 18.04 -17.63
N ALA A 119 -6.42 18.69 -16.96
CA ALA A 119 -6.84 18.34 -15.61
C ALA A 119 -7.43 16.91 -15.54
N ILE A 120 -8.24 16.53 -16.53
CA ILE A 120 -8.78 15.16 -16.64
C ILE A 120 -7.65 14.15 -16.84
N LEU A 121 -6.67 14.43 -17.71
CA LEU A 121 -5.51 13.55 -17.88
C LEU A 121 -4.70 13.42 -16.59
N ALA A 122 -4.44 14.53 -15.89
CA ALA A 122 -3.75 14.51 -14.60
C ALA A 122 -4.55 13.72 -13.54
N ALA A 123 -5.88 13.82 -13.53
CA ALA A 123 -6.71 13.03 -12.64
C ALA A 123 -6.71 11.54 -13.01
N LEU A 124 -6.74 11.19 -14.29
CA LEU A 124 -6.71 9.78 -14.73
C LEU A 124 -5.37 9.08 -14.48
N PHE A 125 -4.25 9.82 -14.56
CA PHE A 125 -2.92 9.20 -14.46
C PHE A 125 -2.22 9.46 -13.13
N TYR A 126 -2.71 10.37 -12.31
CA TYR A 126 -2.00 10.80 -11.10
C TYR A 126 -2.91 10.95 -9.88
N ILE A 127 -3.80 11.96 -9.85
CA ILE A 127 -4.55 12.33 -8.63
C ILE A 127 -5.78 11.45 -8.37
N GLY A 128 -6.32 10.79 -9.40
CA GLY A 128 -7.60 10.10 -9.38
C GLY A 128 -8.77 11.03 -9.68
N MET A 129 -9.80 10.52 -10.39
CA MET A 129 -11.07 11.23 -10.63
C MET A 129 -11.87 11.45 -9.34
N SER A 130 -11.54 10.71 -8.29
CA SER A 130 -12.02 10.93 -6.92
C SER A 130 -10.89 10.62 -5.94
N TYR A 131 -11.03 11.09 -4.70
CA TYR A 131 -10.01 10.94 -3.65
C TYR A 131 -9.66 9.49 -3.31
N GLN A 132 -10.49 8.50 -3.67
CA GLN A 132 -10.18 7.08 -3.46
C GLN A 132 -9.50 6.46 -4.69
N LEU A 133 -9.75 7.00 -5.89
CA LEU A 133 -9.31 6.44 -7.15
C LEU A 133 -7.83 6.65 -7.45
N TRP A 134 -7.13 7.56 -6.76
CA TRP A 134 -5.67 7.74 -6.86
C TRP A 134 -4.88 6.43 -6.65
N TYR A 135 -5.45 5.51 -5.85
CA TYR A 135 -4.83 4.24 -5.53
C TYR A 135 -4.47 3.44 -6.78
N ILE A 136 -5.32 3.47 -7.81
CA ILE A 136 -5.15 2.63 -9.01
C ILE A 136 -3.99 3.09 -9.90
N PRO A 137 -3.89 4.35 -10.37
CA PRO A 137 -2.74 4.79 -11.14
C PRO A 137 -1.44 4.65 -10.34
N ALA A 138 -1.46 4.94 -9.03
CA ALA A 138 -0.31 4.74 -8.15
C ALA A 138 0.09 3.26 -8.03
N PHE A 139 -0.90 2.36 -7.94
CA PHE A 139 -0.67 0.91 -7.91
C PHE A 139 -0.07 0.40 -9.21
N LEU A 140 -0.63 0.81 -10.36
CA LEU A 140 -0.18 0.35 -11.68
C LEU A 140 1.26 0.82 -11.96
N LEU A 141 1.57 2.09 -11.70
CA LEU A 141 2.93 2.62 -11.85
C LEU A 141 3.91 1.87 -10.95
N GLY A 142 3.56 1.70 -9.67
CA GLY A 142 4.40 0.98 -8.73
C GLY A 142 4.57 -0.50 -9.09
N LEU A 143 3.53 -1.16 -9.60
CA LEU A 143 3.59 -2.55 -10.03
C LEU A 143 4.54 -2.71 -11.22
N LEU A 144 4.43 -1.85 -12.23
CA LEU A 144 5.31 -1.86 -13.39
C LEU A 144 6.76 -1.58 -12.99
N LEU A 145 6.97 -0.58 -12.13
CA LEU A 145 8.29 -0.22 -11.61
C LEU A 145 8.93 -1.39 -10.86
N VAL A 146 8.24 -1.94 -9.85
CA VAL A 146 8.74 -3.08 -9.08
C VAL A 146 8.96 -4.28 -9.97
N HIS A 147 8.03 -4.60 -10.87
CA HIS A 147 8.16 -5.74 -11.77
C HIS A 147 9.38 -5.61 -12.71
N PHE A 148 9.70 -4.40 -13.15
CA PHE A 148 10.90 -4.12 -13.92
C PHE A 148 12.18 -4.24 -13.06
N LEU A 149 12.24 -3.50 -11.94
CA LEU A 149 13.41 -3.46 -11.07
C LEU A 149 13.73 -4.83 -10.46
N TYR A 150 12.71 -5.56 -10.00
CA TYR A 150 12.87 -6.87 -9.39
C TYR A 150 13.53 -7.87 -10.34
N ARG A 151 13.21 -7.81 -11.65
CA ARG A 151 13.82 -8.65 -12.68
C ARG A 151 15.21 -8.18 -13.10
N LYS A 152 15.44 -6.86 -13.15
CA LYS A 152 16.70 -6.27 -13.64
C LYS A 152 17.80 -6.19 -12.60
N LEU A 153 17.45 -5.81 -11.37
CA LEU A 153 18.39 -5.55 -10.28
C LEU A 153 18.42 -6.70 -9.25
N GLY A 154 17.42 -7.57 -9.28
CA GLY A 154 17.20 -8.61 -8.26
C GLY A 154 16.59 -8.07 -6.97
N PRO A 155 16.17 -8.96 -6.04
CA PRO A 155 15.38 -8.57 -4.87
C PRO A 155 16.09 -7.57 -3.95
N LYS A 156 17.36 -7.85 -3.58
CA LYS A 156 18.13 -7.03 -2.62
C LYS A 156 18.33 -5.58 -3.09
N LYS A 157 18.82 -5.40 -4.33
CA LYS A 157 19.07 -4.04 -4.88
C LYS A 157 17.76 -3.28 -5.11
N THR A 158 16.71 -3.99 -5.52
CA THR A 158 15.38 -3.40 -5.66
C THR A 158 14.91 -2.86 -4.31
N PHE A 159 14.99 -3.65 -3.23
CA PHE A 159 14.59 -3.18 -1.89
C PHE A 159 15.31 -1.90 -1.46
N VAL A 160 16.63 -1.83 -1.63
CA VAL A 160 17.43 -0.66 -1.28
C VAL A 160 16.98 0.57 -2.06
N LEU A 161 16.81 0.44 -3.39
CA LEU A 161 16.34 1.55 -4.23
C LEU A 161 14.94 2.03 -3.80
N LEU A 162 14.02 1.11 -3.51
CA LEU A 162 12.66 1.46 -3.08
C LEU A 162 12.62 2.10 -1.69
N LEU A 163 13.53 1.72 -0.78
CA LEU A 163 13.69 2.40 0.51
C LEU A 163 14.19 3.84 0.32
N VAL A 164 15.12 4.07 -0.60
CA VAL A 164 15.59 5.43 -0.92
C VAL A 164 14.44 6.26 -1.50
N LEU A 165 13.66 5.72 -2.43
CA LEU A 165 12.48 6.41 -2.96
C LEU A 165 11.45 6.70 -1.86
N PHE A 166 11.19 5.74 -0.98
CA PHE A 166 10.29 5.94 0.15
C PHE A 166 10.80 7.04 1.09
N ALA A 167 12.11 7.08 1.37
CA ALA A 167 12.70 8.12 2.21
C ALA A 167 12.60 9.52 1.58
N LEU A 168 12.79 9.65 0.26
CA LEU A 168 12.57 10.90 -0.46
C LEU A 168 11.10 11.35 -0.37
N GLY A 169 10.16 10.40 -0.51
CA GLY A 169 8.74 10.72 -0.32
C GLY A 169 8.41 11.11 1.12
N ALA A 170 9.04 10.46 2.10
CA ALA A 170 8.81 10.67 3.52
C ALA A 170 9.23 12.07 4.02
N ILE A 171 9.99 12.82 3.22
CA ILE A 171 10.27 14.24 3.48
C ILE A 171 8.95 15.00 3.67
N GLU A 172 7.85 14.63 3.01
CA GLU A 172 6.52 15.22 3.22
C GLU A 172 6.07 15.15 4.69
N THR A 173 6.19 13.96 5.30
CA THR A 173 5.75 13.70 6.68
C THR A 173 6.70 14.23 7.72
N TYR A 174 8.00 14.17 7.43
CA TYR A 174 9.05 14.65 8.33
C TYR A 174 9.50 16.08 8.04
N HIS A 175 8.80 16.81 7.16
CA HIS A 175 9.20 18.14 6.69
C HIS A 175 9.51 19.07 7.85
N ALA A 176 8.63 19.13 8.85
CA ALA A 176 8.83 19.98 10.01
C ALA A 176 10.11 19.64 10.78
N TYR A 177 10.53 18.38 10.86
CA TYR A 177 11.78 17.98 11.51
C TYR A 177 13.03 18.30 10.69
N LEU A 178 12.89 18.30 9.36
CA LEU A 178 14.00 18.49 8.43
C LEU A 178 14.18 19.96 8.02
N ALA A 179 13.19 20.81 8.28
CA ALA A 179 13.23 22.22 7.91
C ALA A 179 14.07 23.05 8.92
N PRO A 180 14.90 23.99 8.42
CA PRO A 180 15.25 24.23 7.01
C PRO A 180 16.37 23.29 6.53
N SER A 181 16.25 22.73 5.33
CA SER A 181 17.35 21.99 4.68
C SER A 181 17.19 21.92 3.16
N LEU A 182 18.27 21.59 2.45
CA LEU A 182 18.23 21.32 1.00
C LEU A 182 17.22 20.24 0.61
N LEU A 183 16.92 19.30 1.51
CA LEU A 183 15.93 18.26 1.30
C LEU A 183 14.51 18.82 1.30
N THR A 184 14.20 19.74 2.24
CA THR A 184 12.89 20.40 2.28
C THR A 184 12.72 21.36 1.11
N ASP A 185 13.79 22.07 0.70
CA ASP A 185 13.73 22.97 -0.46
C ASP A 185 13.44 22.21 -1.77
N TRP A 186 14.11 21.07 -1.96
CA TRP A 186 13.82 20.17 -3.08
C TRP A 186 12.38 19.67 -3.05
N TYR A 187 11.90 19.26 -1.87
CA TYR A 187 10.53 18.77 -1.70
C TYR A 187 9.50 19.86 -2.00
N ASP A 188 9.75 21.10 -1.58
CA ASP A 188 8.83 22.22 -1.79
C ASP A 188 8.71 22.56 -3.29
N VAL A 189 9.80 22.45 -4.05
CA VAL A 189 9.77 22.57 -5.52
C VAL A 189 8.98 21.40 -6.14
N TYR A 190 9.23 20.18 -5.66
CA TYR A 190 8.50 18.99 -6.11
C TYR A 190 6.99 19.09 -5.86
N ALA A 191 6.59 19.51 -4.65
CA ALA A 191 5.20 19.62 -4.23
C ALA A 191 4.42 20.68 -5.02
N LYS A 192 5.08 21.73 -5.52
CA LYS A 192 4.45 22.71 -6.42
C LYS A 192 4.00 22.11 -7.75
N LEU A 193 4.67 21.05 -8.23
CA LEU A 193 4.36 20.40 -9.50
C LEU A 193 3.46 19.16 -9.31
N PHE A 194 3.71 18.39 -8.24
CA PHE A 194 3.12 17.08 -8.04
C PHE A 194 2.17 17.00 -6.84
N PHE A 195 1.94 18.08 -6.11
CA PHE A 195 1.05 18.22 -4.95
C PHE A 195 1.40 17.37 -3.71
N THR A 196 1.84 16.13 -3.88
CA THR A 196 2.14 15.17 -2.82
C THR A 196 3.14 14.13 -3.31
N SER A 197 3.98 13.61 -2.42
CA SER A 197 4.80 12.42 -2.73
C SER A 197 4.03 11.10 -2.57
N ARG A 198 2.80 11.10 -2.03
CA ARG A 198 1.97 9.90 -1.91
C ARG A 198 1.46 9.43 -3.27
N ASN A 199 2.31 8.74 -4.01
CA ASN A 199 2.04 8.31 -5.38
C ASN A 199 2.73 6.98 -5.73
N GLY A 200 2.65 6.62 -7.02
CA GLY A 200 3.17 5.36 -7.55
C GLY A 200 4.69 5.25 -7.65
N LEU A 201 5.44 6.32 -7.36
CA LEU A 201 6.90 6.34 -7.41
C LEU A 201 7.51 6.24 -6.00
N PHE A 202 7.04 7.04 -5.05
CA PHE A 202 7.66 7.10 -3.73
C PHE A 202 6.95 6.22 -2.69
N TYR A 203 5.63 6.09 -2.77
CA TYR A 203 4.86 5.41 -1.72
C TYR A 203 4.55 3.95 -2.03
N THR A 204 3.86 3.68 -3.15
CA THR A 204 3.36 2.32 -3.43
C THR A 204 4.44 1.27 -3.67
N PRO A 205 5.60 1.56 -4.30
CA PRO A 205 6.53 0.50 -4.72
C PRO A 205 7.07 -0.37 -3.58
N ILE A 206 7.38 0.21 -2.42
CA ILE A 206 7.94 -0.58 -1.31
C ILE A 206 6.93 -1.64 -0.83
N PHE A 207 5.65 -1.29 -0.72
CA PHE A 207 4.59 -2.22 -0.29
C PHE A 207 4.28 -3.27 -1.36
N ILE A 208 4.34 -2.90 -2.64
CA ILE A 208 4.25 -3.84 -3.77
C ILE A 208 5.42 -4.84 -3.72
N TYR A 209 6.64 -4.36 -3.45
CA TYR A 209 7.81 -5.22 -3.26
C TYR A 209 7.61 -6.21 -2.10
N LEU A 210 7.06 -5.78 -0.97
CA LEU A 210 6.76 -6.68 0.14
C LEU A 210 5.81 -7.82 -0.28
N GLY A 211 4.82 -7.54 -1.14
CA GLY A 211 3.96 -8.56 -1.74
C GLY A 211 4.71 -9.56 -2.61
N TYR A 212 5.64 -9.09 -3.46
CA TYR A 212 6.54 -9.96 -4.26
C TYR A 212 7.38 -10.84 -3.34
N PHE A 213 7.99 -10.23 -2.33
CA PHE A 213 8.91 -10.89 -1.42
C PHE A 213 8.21 -11.95 -0.57
N LEU A 214 7.05 -11.64 0.01
CA LEU A 214 6.25 -12.59 0.78
C LEU A 214 5.81 -13.79 -0.08
N ALA A 215 5.38 -13.56 -1.32
CA ALA A 215 4.98 -14.63 -2.23
C ALA A 215 6.18 -15.50 -2.62
N ASP A 216 7.35 -14.91 -2.90
CA ASP A 216 8.55 -15.63 -3.32
C ASP A 216 9.15 -16.48 -2.21
N TYR A 217 9.22 -15.92 -1.01
CA TYR A 217 9.97 -16.45 0.13
C TYR A 217 9.09 -17.01 1.25
N GLU A 218 7.84 -17.40 0.94
CA GLU A 218 6.89 -17.95 1.92
C GLU A 218 7.48 -19.12 2.75
N GLN A 219 8.42 -19.88 2.17
CA GLN A 219 9.05 -21.05 2.80
C GLN A 219 10.17 -20.73 3.79
N ILE A 220 10.57 -19.46 3.96
CA ILE A 220 11.62 -19.11 4.93
C ILE A 220 11.14 -19.38 6.36
N ALA A 221 11.95 -20.11 7.16
CA ALA A 221 11.62 -20.51 8.53
C ALA A 221 11.27 -19.35 9.49
N LEU A 222 11.86 -18.16 9.28
CA LEU A 222 11.52 -16.93 9.99
C LEU A 222 10.04 -16.54 9.84
N PHE A 223 9.42 -16.87 8.70
CA PHE A 223 8.02 -16.57 8.40
C PHE A 223 7.05 -17.69 8.81
N GLN A 224 7.58 -18.90 9.04
CA GLN A 224 6.82 -20.09 9.43
C GLN A 224 6.59 -20.19 10.94
N LYS A 225 7.48 -19.63 11.77
CA LYS A 225 7.30 -19.64 13.23
C LYS A 225 6.21 -18.65 13.64
N LYS A 226 5.22 -19.10 14.41
CA LYS A 226 4.12 -18.29 15.00
C LYS A 226 4.63 -17.32 16.09
N ARG A 227 5.59 -16.45 15.75
CA ARG A 227 6.18 -15.47 16.67
C ARG A 227 5.36 -14.19 16.62
N TRP A 228 4.73 -13.84 17.74
CA TRP A 228 4.02 -12.57 17.90
C TRP A 228 4.97 -11.41 18.19
N LEU A 229 6.19 -11.69 18.65
CA LEU A 229 7.16 -10.69 19.07
C LEU A 229 7.54 -9.68 17.96
N PRO A 230 7.85 -10.06 16.71
CA PRO A 230 8.18 -9.07 15.68
C PRO A 230 7.03 -8.13 15.37
N LEU A 231 5.78 -8.64 15.35
CA LEU A 231 4.60 -7.82 15.15
C LEU A 231 4.38 -6.89 16.34
N LEU A 232 4.55 -7.37 17.58
CA LEU A 232 4.47 -6.53 18.77
C LEU A 232 5.49 -5.39 18.73
N LEU A 233 6.76 -5.71 18.47
CA LEU A 233 7.83 -4.72 18.40
C LEU A 233 7.55 -3.69 17.30
N ALA A 234 7.13 -4.15 16.11
CA ALA A 234 6.75 -3.24 15.03
C ALA A 234 5.56 -2.34 15.41
N SER A 235 4.56 -2.86 16.13
CA SER A 235 3.45 -2.05 16.66
C SER A 235 3.93 -1.00 17.66
N LEU A 236 4.83 -1.35 18.59
CA LEU A 236 5.37 -0.42 19.58
C LEU A 236 6.20 0.70 18.92
N PHE A 237 7.07 0.34 17.98
CA PHE A 237 7.83 1.31 17.21
C PHE A 237 6.94 2.18 16.33
N LEU A 238 5.86 1.63 15.77
CA LEU A 238 4.92 2.40 14.97
C LEU A 238 4.17 3.43 15.83
N VAL A 239 3.77 3.04 17.04
CA VAL A 239 3.21 3.99 18.01
C VAL A 239 4.24 5.07 18.36
N GLY A 240 5.49 4.71 18.59
CA GLY A 240 6.57 5.68 18.82
C GLY A 240 6.76 6.66 17.67
N GLU A 241 6.84 6.17 16.43
CA GLU A 241 6.91 7.00 15.22
C GLU A 241 5.66 7.89 15.08
N GLY A 242 4.47 7.35 15.39
CA GLY A 242 3.23 8.11 15.43
C GLY A 242 3.19 9.23 16.44
N VAL A 243 3.76 9.03 17.63
CA VAL A 243 3.91 10.09 18.63
C VAL A 243 4.84 11.18 18.12
N LEU A 244 5.96 10.83 17.47
CA LEU A 244 6.85 11.82 16.86
C LEU A 244 6.12 12.65 15.80
N VAL A 245 5.46 11.98 14.85
CA VAL A 245 4.68 12.67 13.80
C VAL A 245 3.53 13.51 14.38
N TYR A 246 2.93 13.09 15.50
CA TYR A 246 1.89 13.85 16.18
C TYR A 246 2.42 15.14 16.82
N ILE A 247 3.56 15.05 17.52
CA ILE A 247 4.18 16.18 18.24
C ILE A 247 4.61 17.28 17.26
N ARG A 248 5.20 16.91 16.12
CA ARG A 248 5.64 17.88 15.11
C ARG A 248 5.22 17.44 13.73
N GLN A 249 4.03 17.86 13.34
CA GLN A 249 3.42 17.48 12.08
C GLN A 249 4.12 18.16 10.89
N GLY A 250 4.52 17.38 9.90
CA GLY A 250 4.93 17.88 8.58
C GLY A 250 3.74 18.29 7.70
N LEU A 251 3.97 18.31 6.39
CA LEU A 251 3.01 18.78 5.40
C LEU A 251 1.80 17.83 5.27
N ASP A 252 2.05 16.53 5.22
CA ASP A 252 1.03 15.48 5.34
C ASP A 252 1.65 14.22 5.97
N LYS A 253 0.85 13.38 6.61
CA LYS A 253 1.31 12.28 7.46
C LYS A 253 1.31 10.94 6.71
N ASN A 254 1.65 10.94 5.41
CA ASN A 254 1.46 9.77 4.55
C ASN A 254 2.51 8.67 4.80
N PHE A 255 3.70 9.04 5.26
CA PHE A 255 4.84 8.15 5.32
C PHE A 255 5.24 7.83 6.76
N PHE A 256 5.33 6.54 7.02
CA PHE A 256 5.81 5.96 8.26
C PHE A 256 6.80 4.86 7.88
N PHE A 257 8.06 4.97 8.29
CA PHE A 257 9.09 3.97 8.02
C PHE A 257 8.77 2.66 8.74
N VAL A 258 8.26 2.73 9.97
CA VAL A 258 7.92 1.52 10.73
C VAL A 258 6.68 0.84 10.15
N LEU A 259 5.82 1.57 9.44
CA LEU A 259 4.65 0.99 8.77
C LEU A 259 5.05 -0.08 7.74
N ILE A 260 6.20 0.07 7.07
CA ILE A 260 6.76 -0.95 6.17
C ILE A 260 6.91 -2.30 6.91
N LEU A 261 7.55 -2.27 8.09
CA LEU A 261 7.79 -3.47 8.90
C LEU A 261 6.50 -3.98 9.53
N PHE A 262 5.67 -3.08 10.05
CA PHE A 262 4.40 -3.44 10.68
C PHE A 262 3.47 -4.15 9.70
N THR A 263 3.23 -3.58 8.51
CA THR A 263 2.34 -4.21 7.53
C THR A 263 2.92 -5.53 7.00
N PHE A 264 4.24 -5.64 6.86
CA PHE A 264 4.91 -6.89 6.51
C PHE A 264 4.62 -8.01 7.54
N PHE A 265 4.89 -7.75 8.83
CA PHE A 265 4.67 -8.75 9.88
C PHE A 265 3.18 -9.03 10.13
N LEU A 266 2.34 -8.01 10.01
CA LEU A 266 0.89 -8.15 10.11
C LEU A 266 0.37 -9.08 9.01
N PHE A 267 0.72 -8.81 7.76
CA PHE A 267 0.28 -9.63 6.62
C PHE A 267 0.77 -11.07 6.76
N ASN A 268 2.05 -11.28 7.08
CA ASN A 268 2.61 -12.62 7.31
C ASN A 268 1.88 -13.35 8.45
N ARG A 269 1.55 -12.66 9.54
CA ARG A 269 0.82 -13.25 10.67
C ARG A 269 -0.59 -13.67 10.27
N LEU A 270 -1.32 -12.81 9.56
CA LEU A 270 -2.68 -13.10 9.12
C LEU A 270 -2.70 -14.32 8.19
N LEU A 271 -1.74 -14.40 7.26
CA LEU A 271 -1.56 -15.54 6.35
C LEU A 271 -1.38 -16.88 7.07
N LYS A 272 -0.61 -16.90 8.17
CA LYS A 272 -0.26 -18.12 8.92
C LYS A 272 -1.16 -18.41 10.12
N THR A 273 -2.15 -17.56 10.41
CA THR A 273 -3.09 -17.82 11.51
C THR A 273 -4.15 -18.82 11.07
N GLN A 274 -4.19 -19.98 11.72
CA GLN A 274 -5.31 -20.90 11.56
C GLN A 274 -6.47 -20.42 12.43
N TRP A 275 -7.55 -19.94 11.81
CA TRP A 275 -8.85 -19.88 12.46
C TRP A 275 -9.27 -21.31 12.82
N LYS A 276 -9.64 -21.56 14.09
CA LYS A 276 -10.14 -22.87 14.51
C LYS A 276 -11.32 -23.22 13.60
N ARG A 277 -11.17 -24.22 12.73
CA ARG A 277 -12.33 -25.02 12.33
C ARG A 277 -12.70 -25.77 13.59
N GLU A 278 -13.85 -25.47 14.17
CA GLU A 278 -14.50 -26.44 15.03
C GLU A 278 -14.53 -27.75 14.26
N LYS A 279 -14.03 -28.83 14.89
CA LYS A 279 -14.32 -30.17 14.41
C LYS A 279 -15.83 -30.26 14.47
N ILE A 280 -16.50 -30.12 13.32
CA ILE A 280 -17.83 -30.69 13.16
C ILE A 280 -17.59 -32.17 13.43
N GLY A 281 -18.03 -32.61 14.60
CA GLY A 281 -17.84 -33.97 15.06
C GLY A 281 -18.44 -34.91 14.03
N ASP A 282 -17.72 -35.98 13.75
CA ASP A 282 -18.30 -37.17 13.12
C ASP A 282 -19.50 -37.59 14.00
N ILE A 283 -20.71 -37.41 13.48
CA ILE A 283 -21.93 -38.12 13.90
C ILE A 283 -22.38 -38.91 12.67
#